data_AF-A0A351WY36-F1
#
_entry.id   AF-A0A351WY36-F1
#
_cell.length_a   1.000
_cell.length_b   1.000
_cell.length_c   1.000
_cell.angle_alpha   90.00
_cell.angle_beta   90.00
_cell.angle_gamma   90.00
#
_symmetry.space_group_name_H-M   'P 1'
#
loop_
_entity.id
_entity.type
_entity.pdbx_description
1 polymer ?
#
loop_
_entity_poly.entity_id
_entity_poly.type
_entity_poly.pdbx_seq_one_letter_code
_entity_poly.pdbx_strand_id
1 'polypeptide(L)'
;MTFELREERVRELGEESYLVLKESYQSVRELKALVERLHAAYLRGDTSQMDVVGAVKLTVDRLYDDLERYLRPGVDPDSAYDDARTENS
;
A
#
# COMPACT_ATOMS: atom_id res chain seq x y z
N MET A 1 -24.33 -13.05 15.02
CA MET A 1 -23.46 -11.89 15.33
C MET A 1 -24.33 -10.69 15.67
N THR A 2 -24.08 -9.96 16.76
CA THR A 2 -24.87 -8.77 17.13
C THR A 2 -24.51 -7.57 16.26
N PHE A 3 -25.42 -6.60 16.13
CA PHE A 3 -25.22 -5.38 15.33
C PHE A 3 -23.98 -4.58 15.78
N GLU A 4 -23.71 -4.53 17.09
CA GLU A 4 -22.55 -3.85 17.68
C GLU A 4 -21.21 -4.49 17.26
N LEU A 5 -21.12 -5.82 17.24
CA LEU A 5 -19.93 -6.55 16.75
C LEU A 5 -19.66 -6.30 15.26
N ARG A 6 -20.71 -6.00 14.48
CA ARG A 6 -20.58 -5.67 13.06
C ARG A 6 -20.04 -4.25 12.84
N GLU A 7 -20.54 -3.27 13.59
CA GLU A 7 -20.04 -1.89 13.51
C GLU A 7 -18.61 -1.74 14.00
N GLU A 8 -18.24 -2.45 15.06
CA GLU A 8 -16.87 -2.48 15.57
C GLU A 8 -15.90 -3.03 14.50
N ARG A 9 -16.25 -4.13 13.86
CA ARG A 9 -15.43 -4.76 12.82
C ARG A 9 -15.28 -3.91 11.56
N VAL A 10 -16.34 -3.21 11.13
CA VAL A 10 -16.26 -2.27 10.00
C VAL A 10 -15.34 -1.09 10.31
N ARG A 11 -15.34 -0.61 11.55
CA ARG A 11 -14.46 0.47 12.00
C ARG A 11 -13.00 0.03 12.01
N GLU A 12 -12.72 -1.14 12.56
CA GLU A 12 -11.38 -1.73 12.58
C GLU A 12 -10.82 -1.92 11.16
N LEU A 13 -11.62 -2.47 10.24
CA LEU A 13 -11.24 -2.63 8.82
C LEU A 13 -10.99 -1.28 8.14
N GLY A 14 -11.78 -0.26 8.46
CA GLY A 14 -11.61 1.10 7.94
C GLY A 14 -10.33 1.77 8.44
N GLU A 15 -10.01 1.59 9.72
CA GLU A 15 -8.77 2.10 10.33
C GLU A 15 -7.53 1.38 9.78
N GLU A 16 -7.58 0.05 9.63
CA GLU A 16 -6.51 -0.74 9.04
C GLU A 16 -6.26 -0.35 7.57
N SER A 17 -7.33 -0.21 6.78
CA SER A 17 -7.25 0.21 5.38
C SER A 17 -6.67 1.63 5.24
N TYR A 18 -7.06 2.54 6.14
CA TYR A 18 -6.54 3.89 6.16
C TYR A 18 -5.04 3.94 6.48
N LEU A 19 -4.57 3.11 7.42
CA LEU A 19 -3.15 3.02 7.77
C LEU A 19 -2.31 2.50 6.60
N VAL A 20 -2.75 1.43 5.94
CA VAL A 20 -2.05 0.87 4.77
C VAL A 20 -2.02 1.87 3.61
N LEU A 21 -3.12 2.59 3.37
CA LEU A 21 -3.17 3.64 2.35
C LEU A 21 -2.20 4.79 2.67
N LYS A 22 -2.10 5.19 3.95
CA LYS A 22 -1.19 6.25 4.40
C LYS A 22 0.27 5.84 4.24
N GLU A 23 0.63 4.60 4.56
CA GLU A 23 1.97 4.04 4.36
C GLU A 23 2.32 3.97 2.87
N SER A 24 1.41 3.45 2.05
CA SER A 24 1.57 3.41 0.59
C SER A 24 1.79 4.80 -0.01
N TYR A 25 1.00 5.80 0.43
CA TYR A 25 1.16 7.18 0.01
C TYR A 25 2.55 7.75 0.34
N GLN A 26 3.06 7.46 1.54
CA GLN A 26 4.40 7.90 1.94
C GLN A 26 5.49 7.27 1.07
N SER A 27 5.39 5.97 0.80
CA SER A 27 6.31 5.24 -0.07
C SER A 27 6.29 5.78 -1.52
N VAL A 28 5.12 6.11 -2.08
CA VAL A 28 5.01 6.78 -3.40
C VAL A 28 5.68 8.16 -3.39
N ARG A 29 5.52 8.93 -2.31
CA ARG A 29 6.15 10.25 -2.19
C ARG A 29 7.67 10.16 -2.16
N GLU A 30 8.22 9.17 -1.45
CA GLU A 30 9.67 8.90 -1.42
C GLU A 30 10.19 8.48 -2.80
N LEU A 31 9.47 7.61 -3.50
CA LEU A 31 9.78 7.20 -4.87
C LEU A 31 9.84 8.41 -5.81
N LYS A 32 8.84 9.29 -5.75
CA LYS A 32 8.81 10.53 -6.56
C LYS A 32 10.05 11.38 -6.33
N ALA A 33 10.47 11.56 -5.08
CA ALA A 33 11.66 12.33 -4.75
C ALA A 33 12.96 11.70 -5.31
N LEU A 34 13.07 10.36 -5.28
CA LEU A 34 14.21 9.65 -5.85
C LEU A 34 14.26 9.77 -7.39
N VAL A 35 13.11 9.65 -8.06
CA VAL A 35 12.98 9.84 -9.50
C VAL A 35 13.36 11.27 -9.90
N GLU A 36 12.92 12.28 -9.14
CA GLU A 36 13.30 13.68 -9.37
C GLU A 36 14.82 13.89 -9.25
N ARG A 37 15.47 13.27 -8.26
CA ARG A 37 16.93 13.33 -8.10
C ARG A 37 17.66 12.66 -9.28
N LEU A 38 17.19 11.49 -9.70
CA LEU A 38 17.76 10.78 -10.84
C LEU A 38 17.63 11.59 -12.13
N HIS A 39 16.45 12.17 -12.38
CA HIS A 39 16.21 13.05 -13.51
C HIS A 39 17.12 14.29 -13.47
N ALA A 40 17.25 14.94 -12.31
CA ALA A 40 18.14 16.09 -12.16
C ALA A 40 19.64 15.73 -12.35
N ALA A 41 20.06 14.52 -11.98
CA ALA A 41 21.42 14.03 -12.27
C ALA A 41 21.62 13.80 -13.77
N TYR A 42 20.65 13.16 -14.42
CA TYR A 42 20.67 12.94 -15.87
C TYR A 42 20.75 14.26 -16.66
N LEU A 43 19.95 15.27 -16.30
CA LEU A 43 20.01 16.60 -16.93
C LEU A 43 21.36 17.30 -16.74
N ARG A 44 22.09 16.98 -15.67
CA ARG A 44 23.45 17.48 -15.41
C ARG A 44 24.53 16.66 -16.11
N GLY A 45 24.17 15.61 -16.85
CA GLY A 45 25.10 14.71 -17.51
C GLY A 45 25.80 13.72 -16.56
N ASP A 46 25.35 13.63 -15.31
CA ASP A 46 25.87 12.69 -14.33
C ASP A 46 25.05 11.40 -14.34
N THR A 47 25.59 10.37 -15.00
CA THR A 47 24.98 9.04 -15.11
C THR A 47 25.50 8.05 -14.06
N SER A 48 26.32 8.50 -13.11
CA SER A 48 26.98 7.61 -12.14
C SER A 48 26.11 7.19 -10.95
N GLN A 49 24.82 7.60 -10.91
CA GLN A 49 23.95 7.45 -9.74
C GLN A 49 23.29 6.07 -9.61
N MET A 50 24.11 5.00 -9.67
CA MET A 50 23.69 3.62 -9.43
C MET A 50 22.98 3.44 -8.08
N ASP A 51 23.41 4.17 -7.05
CA ASP A 51 22.79 4.12 -5.72
C ASP A 51 21.35 4.64 -5.72
N VAL A 52 21.07 5.70 -6.48
CA VAL A 52 19.70 6.24 -6.61
C VAL A 52 18.81 5.28 -7.38
N VAL A 53 19.33 4.64 -8.44
CA VAL A 53 18.61 3.60 -9.17
C VAL A 53 18.30 2.40 -8.26
N GLY A 54 19.26 1.98 -7.44
CA GLY A 54 19.06 0.94 -6.44
C GLY A 54 18.00 1.29 -5.41
N ALA A 55 18.02 2.53 -4.90
CA ALA A 55 17.01 3.02 -3.97
C ALA A 55 15.61 3.08 -4.60
N VAL A 56 15.49 3.58 -5.85
CA VAL A 56 14.23 3.60 -6.61
C VAL A 56 13.66 2.18 -6.73
N LYS A 57 14.49 1.21 -7.13
CA LYS A 57 14.08 -0.19 -7.25
C LYS A 57 13.53 -0.73 -5.92
N LEU A 58 14.28 -0.57 -4.83
CA LEU A 58 13.87 -1.04 -3.51
C LEU A 58 12.55 -0.41 -3.03
N THR A 59 12.35 0.89 -3.30
CA THR A 59 11.10 1.57 -2.95
C THR A 59 9.93 1.05 -3.80
N VAL A 60 10.14 0.78 -5.09
CA VAL A 60 9.10 0.18 -5.96
C VAL A 60 8.74 -1.23 -5.51
N ASP A 61 9.74 -2.06 -5.22
CA ASP A 61 9.52 -3.45 -4.76
C ASP A 61 8.67 -3.46 -3.47
N ARG A 62 9.00 -2.60 -2.49
CA ARG A 62 8.19 -2.45 -1.27
C ARG A 62 6.76 -1.98 -1.54
N LEU A 63 6.59 -0.99 -2.42
CA LEU A 63 5.25 -0.50 -2.77
C LEU A 63 4.39 -1.60 -3.38
N TYR A 64 5.00 -2.44 -4.21
CA TYR A 64 4.33 -3.58 -4.83
C TYR A 64 3.93 -4.62 -3.80
N ASP A 65 4.83 -4.98 -2.88
CA ASP A 65 4.54 -5.93 -1.79
C ASP A 65 3.40 -5.42 -0.88
N ASP A 66 3.40 -4.13 -0.53
CA ASP A 66 2.36 -3.50 0.28
C ASP A 66 0.99 -3.52 -0.44
N LEU A 67 0.97 -3.23 -1.74
CA LEU A 67 -0.24 -3.31 -2.57
C LEU A 67 -0.73 -4.74 -2.73
N GLU A 68 0.17 -5.71 -2.95
CA GLU A 68 -0.18 -7.12 -3.04
C GLU A 68 -0.82 -7.60 -1.73
N ARG A 69 -0.25 -7.19 -0.58
CA ARG A 69 -0.82 -7.49 0.73
C ARG A 69 -2.20 -6.87 0.93
N TYR A 70 -2.38 -5.62 0.52
CA TYR A 70 -3.66 -4.93 0.62
C TYR A 70 -4.76 -5.57 -0.24
N LEU A 71 -4.39 -6.11 -1.41
CA LEU A 71 -5.32 -6.77 -2.34
C LEU A 71 -5.59 -8.25 -2.00
N ARG A 72 -5.00 -8.81 -0.94
CA ARG A 72 -5.28 -10.21 -0.55
C ARG A 72 -6.70 -10.35 0.01
N PRO A 73 -7.43 -11.44 -0.30
CA PRO A 73 -8.82 -11.65 0.10
C PRO A 73 -9.12 -11.52 1.60
N GLY A 74 -8.13 -11.69 2.49
CA GLY A 74 -8.31 -11.49 3.94
C GLY A 74 -8.41 -10.04 4.39
N VAL A 75 -8.10 -9.08 3.51
CA VAL A 75 -8.17 -7.62 3.72
C VAL A 75 -9.24 -6.99 2.82
N ASP A 76 -9.86 -7.77 1.93
CA ASP A 76 -10.97 -7.33 1.10
C ASP A 76 -12.22 -7.12 1.98
N PRO A 77 -12.73 -5.87 2.11
CA PRO A 77 -13.95 -5.61 2.87
C PRO A 77 -15.15 -6.42 2.35
N ASP A 78 -15.15 -6.79 1.07
CA ASP A 78 -16.21 -7.58 0.45
C ASP A 78 -16.10 -9.09 0.77
N SER A 79 -14.89 -9.62 0.99
CA SER A 79 -14.71 -11.04 1.37
C SER A 79 -15.21 -11.33 2.80
N ALA A 80 -15.02 -10.40 3.73
CA ALA A 80 -15.60 -10.50 5.07
C ALA A 80 -17.14 -10.43 5.04
N TYR A 81 -17.70 -9.78 4.02
CA TYR A 81 -19.14 -9.68 3.80
C TYR A 81 -19.73 -10.99 3.26
N ASP A 82 -19.03 -11.66 2.35
CA ASP A 82 -19.45 -12.96 1.79
C ASP A 82 -19.36 -14.10 2.82
N ASP A 83 -18.31 -14.16 3.64
CA ASP A 83 -18.20 -15.18 4.70
C ASP A 83 -19.33 -15.04 5.73
N ALA A 84 -19.68 -13.81 6.14
CA ALA A 84 -20.76 -13.55 7.09
C ALA A 84 -22.17 -13.84 6.52
N ARG A 85 -22.33 -13.85 5.20
CA ARG A 85 -23.57 -14.24 4.52
C ARG A 85 -23.73 -15.76 4.45
N THR A 86 -22.62 -16.47 4.35
CA THR A 86 -22.59 -17.92 4.20
C THR A 86 -22.88 -18.65 5.52
N GLU A 87 -22.55 -18.06 6.67
CA GLU A 87 -22.87 -18.62 8.00
C GLU A 87 -24.33 -18.40 8.46
N ASN A 88 -25.14 -17.62 7.73
CA ASN A 88 -26.56 -17.35 8.07
C ASN A 88 -27.57 -18.03 7.10
N SER A 89 -27.13 -18.94 6.23
CA SER A 89 -27.99 -19.82 5.43
C SER A 89 -27.96 -21.25 5.97
#